data_AF-A0A949MSK5-F1
#
_entry.id   AF-A0A949MSK5-F1
#
_cell.length_a   1.000
_cell.length_b   1.000
_cell.length_c   1.000
_cell.angle_alpha   90.00
_cell.angle_beta   90.00
_cell.angle_gamma   90.00
#
_symmetry.space_group_name_H-M   'P 1'
#
loop_
_entity.id
_entity.type
_entity.pdbx_description
1 polymer ?
#
loop_
_entity_poly.entity_id
_entity_poly.type
_entity_poly.pdbx_seq_one_letter_code
_entity_poly.pdbx_strand_id
1 'polypeptide(L)'
;NMVENSAKLGKYMLEQMKGLNSPLIREVRGKGLWIGVDFEPKRVSARTVCEKMMARGILSKETHETVVRFAPPLTITKEQIDWALDQFRKVLSELE
;
A
#
# COMPACT_ATOMS: atom_id res chain seq x y z
N ASN A 1 19.99 10.76 -6.37
CA ASN A 1 19.51 11.55 -5.22
C ASN A 1 18.28 10.87 -4.60
N MET A 2 18.32 10.43 -3.34
CA MET A 2 17.24 9.65 -2.70
C MET A 2 15.98 10.48 -2.36
N VAL A 3 16.15 11.76 -2.04
CA VAL A 3 15.03 12.65 -1.71
C VAL A 3 14.16 12.89 -2.96
N GLU A 4 14.82 13.14 -4.09
CA GLU A 4 14.14 13.27 -5.40
C GLU A 4 13.41 11.99 -5.79
N ASN A 5 14.01 10.81 -5.55
CA ASN A 5 13.36 9.53 -5.83
C ASN A 5 12.09 9.35 -4.98
N SER A 6 12.17 9.67 -3.68
CA SER A 6 11.01 9.65 -2.79
C SER A 6 9.88 10.57 -3.29
N ALA A 7 10.22 11.79 -3.72
CA ALA A 7 9.23 12.73 -4.26
C ALA A 7 8.59 12.21 -5.56
N LYS A 8 9.40 11.73 -6.50
CA LYS A 8 8.95 11.28 -7.83
C LYS A 8 8.14 9.98 -7.74
N LEU A 9 8.73 8.92 -7.19
CA LEU A 9 8.11 7.60 -7.12
C LEU A 9 7.01 7.53 -6.05
N GLY A 10 7.15 8.28 -4.97
CA GLY A 10 6.10 8.41 -3.96
C GLY A 10 4.84 9.05 -4.50
N LYS A 11 4.96 10.12 -5.31
CA LYS A 11 3.82 10.73 -6.01
C LYS A 11 3.12 9.70 -6.91
N TYR A 12 3.89 8.99 -7.74
CA TYR A 12 3.36 7.93 -8.60
C TYR A 12 2.62 6.85 -7.81
N MET A 13 3.26 6.26 -6.79
CA MET A 13 2.68 5.20 -5.97
C MET A 13 1.40 5.65 -5.26
N LEU A 14 1.39 6.88 -4.71
CA LEU A 14 0.22 7.45 -4.04
C LEU A 14 -0.94 7.65 -5.01
N GLU A 15 -0.69 8.17 -6.22
CA GLU A 15 -1.72 8.34 -7.26
C GLU A 15 -2.30 6.99 -7.69
N GLN A 16 -1.46 5.98 -7.89
CA GLN A 16 -1.92 4.63 -8.22
C GLN A 16 -2.78 4.01 -7.12
N MET A 17 -2.40 4.18 -5.86
CA MET A 17 -3.16 3.66 -4.72
C MET A 17 -4.49 4.40 -4.52
N LYS A 18 -4.51 5.72 -4.71
CA LYS A 18 -5.76 6.51 -4.67
C LYS A 18 -6.74 6.12 -5.78
N GLY A 19 -6.24 5.63 -6.91
CA GLY A 19 -7.06 5.10 -8.00
C GLY A 19 -7.60 3.68 -7.78
N LEU A 20 -7.30 3.04 -6.64
CA LEU A 20 -7.87 1.73 -6.30
C LEU A 20 -9.34 1.90 -5.89
N ASN A 21 -10.24 1.31 -6.66
CA ASN A 21 -11.67 1.27 -6.33
C ASN A 21 -11.98 -0.05 -5.63
N SER A 22 -11.91 -0.07 -4.30
CA SER A 22 -12.22 -1.23 -3.46
C SER A 22 -13.10 -0.81 -2.30
N PRO A 23 -14.22 -1.53 -2.01
CA PRO A 23 -15.07 -1.22 -0.87
C PRO A 23 -14.38 -1.45 0.48
N LEU A 24 -13.22 -2.10 0.50
CA LEU A 24 -12.40 -2.32 1.68
C LEU A 24 -11.66 -1.06 2.12
N ILE A 25 -11.34 -0.15 1.19
CA ILE A 25 -10.51 1.03 1.44
C ILE A 25 -11.40 2.22 1.80
N ARG A 26 -11.13 2.83 2.95
CA ARG A 26 -11.76 4.08 3.38
C ARG A 26 -11.01 5.30 2.85
N GLU A 27 -9.68 5.28 2.95
CA GLU A 27 -8.83 6.41 2.57
C GLU A 27 -7.42 5.97 2.19
N VAL A 28 -6.79 6.69 1.26
CA VAL A 28 -5.36 6.61 0.97
C VAL A 28 -4.72 7.98 1.15
N ARG A 29 -3.71 8.07 2.02
CA ARG A 29 -2.99 9.32 2.32
C ARG A 29 -1.49 9.07 2.45
N GLY A 30 -0.68 10.09 2.18
CA GLY A 30 0.77 9.96 2.28
C GLY A 30 1.53 11.14 1.69
N LYS A 31 2.85 11.11 1.86
CA LYS A 31 3.80 12.05 1.25
C LYS A 31 5.11 11.33 0.93
N GLY A 32 5.59 11.48 -0.31
CA GLY A 32 6.72 10.69 -0.79
C GLY A 32 6.43 9.19 -0.69
N LEU A 33 7.45 8.39 -0.35
CA LEU A 33 7.31 6.94 -0.15
C LEU A 33 6.81 6.55 1.26
N TRP A 34 6.06 7.42 1.94
CA TRP A 34 5.41 7.11 3.21
C TRP A 34 3.89 7.23 3.04
N ILE A 35 3.24 6.09 2.82
CA ILE A 35 1.82 6.02 2.42
C ILE A 35 1.07 5.11 3.40
N GLY A 36 -0.10 5.58 3.85
CA GLY A 36 -1.05 4.80 4.63
C GLY A 36 -2.31 4.51 3.81
N VAL A 37 -2.75 3.25 3.85
CA VAL A 37 -4.05 2.83 3.33
C VAL A 37 -4.90 2.43 4.53
N ASP A 38 -5.99 3.15 4.72
CA ASP A 38 -6.93 2.96 5.82
C ASP A 38 -8.12 2.13 5.34
N PHE A 39 -8.43 1.08 6.09
CA PHE A 39 -9.44 0.08 5.74
C PHE A 39 -10.72 0.27 6.56
N GLU A 40 -11.85 -0.14 5.99
CA GLU A 40 -13.11 -0.20 6.70
C GLU A 40 -13.08 -1.36 7.72
N PRO A 41 -13.01 -1.08 9.05
CA PRO A 41 -12.82 -2.10 10.07
C PRO A 41 -13.92 -3.16 10.11
N LYS A 42 -15.14 -2.82 9.66
CA LYS A 42 -16.24 -3.79 9.58
C LYS A 42 -16.09 -4.79 8.43
N ARG A 43 -15.25 -4.50 7.44
CA ARG A 43 -15.02 -5.35 6.27
C ARG A 43 -13.74 -6.15 6.39
N VAL A 44 -12.65 -5.51 6.81
CA VAL A 44 -11.35 -6.18 6.91
C VAL A 44 -10.44 -5.49 7.93
N SER A 45 -9.65 -6.29 8.65
CA SER A 45 -8.57 -5.76 9.49
C SER A 45 -7.30 -5.51 8.65
N ALA A 46 -6.55 -4.46 8.95
CA ALA A 46 -5.29 -4.19 8.27
C ALA A 46 -4.26 -5.31 8.49
N ARG A 47 -4.35 -6.03 9.63
CA ARG A 47 -3.52 -7.21 9.89
C ARG A 47 -3.76 -8.31 8.87
N THR A 48 -5.02 -8.63 8.57
CA THR A 48 -5.38 -9.63 7.55
C THR A 48 -4.81 -9.26 6.20
N VAL A 49 -4.87 -7.98 5.83
CA VAL A 49 -4.26 -7.48 4.58
C VAL A 49 -2.75 -7.67 4.59
N CYS A 50 -2.05 -7.31 5.69
CA CYS A 50 -0.62 -7.54 5.86
C CYS A 50 -0.24 -9.02 5.73
N GLU A 51 -1.00 -9.93 6.36
CA GLU A 51 -0.75 -11.38 6.30
C GLU A 51 -0.93 -11.93 4.88
N LYS A 52 -1.93 -11.45 4.13
CA LYS A 52 -2.16 -11.81 2.72
C LYS A 52 -1.08 -11.23 1.79
N MET A 53 -0.57 -10.04 2.08
CA MET A 53 0.59 -9.46 1.37
C MET A 53 1.87 -10.22 1.70
N MET A 54 2.06 -10.66 2.95
CA MET A 54 3.22 -11.45 3.37
C MET A 54 3.29 -12.77 2.61
N ALA A 55 2.17 -13.47 2.44
CA ALA A 55 2.08 -14.69 1.62
C ALA A 55 2.48 -14.46 0.14
N ARG A 56 2.49 -13.20 -0.32
CA ARG A 56 2.91 -12.77 -1.67
C ARG A 56 4.29 -12.13 -1.71
N GLY A 57 5.05 -12.20 -0.61
CA GLY A 57 6.41 -11.66 -0.53
C GLY A 57 6.48 -10.16 -0.25
N ILE A 58 5.39 -9.53 0.21
CA ILE A 58 5.38 -8.11 0.62
C ILE A 58 5.22 -8.02 2.12
N LEU A 59 6.26 -7.53 2.79
CA LEU A 59 6.21 -7.23 4.21
C LEU A 59 5.76 -5.78 4.40
N SER A 60 4.74 -5.60 5.23
CA SER A 60 4.19 -4.31 5.62
C SER A 60 3.77 -4.37 7.09
N LYS A 61 3.43 -3.22 7.67
CA LYS A 61 3.01 -3.14 9.06
C LYS A 61 1.75 -2.32 9.22
N GLU A 62 0.76 -2.93 9.87
CA GLU A 62 -0.45 -2.26 10.31
C GLU A 62 -0.22 -1.38 11.55
N THR A 63 -1.05 -0.36 11.72
CA THR A 63 -1.17 0.45 12.94
C THR A 63 -2.63 0.72 13.24
N HIS A 64 -2.97 0.88 14.52
CA HIS A 64 -4.34 1.13 14.99
C HIS A 64 -5.40 0.17 14.38
N GLU A 65 -4.98 -1.06 14.06
CA GLU A 65 -5.80 -2.13 13.46
C GLU A 65 -6.38 -1.88 12.05
N THR A 66 -6.47 -0.63 11.59
CA THR A 66 -7.13 -0.28 10.31
C THR A 66 -6.19 0.25 9.24
N VAL A 67 -4.97 0.65 9.56
CA VAL A 67 -4.07 1.29 8.57
C VAL A 67 -2.89 0.40 8.23
N VAL A 68 -2.72 0.06 6.95
CA VAL A 68 -1.48 -0.56 6.42
C VAL A 68 -0.51 0.55 5.99
N ARG A 69 0.75 0.47 6.42
CA ARG A 69 1.80 1.46 6.07
C ARG A 69 2.75 0.92 5.01
N PHE A 70 2.81 1.58 3.87
CA PHE A 70 3.81 1.38 2.84
C PHE A 70 4.96 2.37 3.05
N ALA A 71 6.13 1.82 3.34
CA ALA A 71 7.36 2.57 3.60
C ALA A 71 8.57 1.87 2.96
N PRO A 72 8.60 1.69 1.63
CA PRO A 72 9.71 1.02 0.97
C PRO A 72 11.03 1.81 1.10
N PRO A 73 12.18 1.16 0.88
CA PRO A 73 13.46 1.86 0.76
C PRO A 73 13.42 2.98 -0.28
N LEU A 74 14.13 4.07 -0.04
CA LEU A 74 14.16 5.21 -0.98
C LEU A 74 14.91 4.89 -2.29
N THR A 75 15.52 3.71 -2.39
CA THR A 75 16.16 3.14 -3.57
C THR A 75 15.21 2.26 -4.40
N ILE A 76 13.95 2.09 -3.99
CA ILE A 76 12.96 1.30 -4.71
C ILE A 76 12.81 1.78 -6.16
N THR A 77 12.64 0.84 -7.09
CA THR A 77 12.42 1.15 -8.52
C THR A 77 10.93 1.21 -8.86
N LYS A 78 10.60 1.77 -10.02
CA LYS A 78 9.22 1.82 -10.50
C LYS A 78 8.66 0.42 -10.71
N GLU A 79 9.46 -0.49 -11.24
CA GLU A 79 9.09 -1.88 -11.53
C GLU A 79 8.73 -2.64 -10.24
N GLN A 80 9.49 -2.40 -9.16
CA GLN A 80 9.19 -2.96 -7.85
C GLN A 80 7.89 -2.39 -7.26
N ILE A 81 7.62 -1.09 -7.45
CA ILE A 81 6.34 -0.48 -7.07
C ILE A 81 5.20 -1.09 -7.87
N ASP A 82 5.35 -1.23 -9.18
CA ASP A 82 4.32 -1.78 -10.06
C ASP A 82 3.98 -3.23 -9.67
N TRP A 83 5.01 -4.05 -9.41
CA TRP A 83 4.81 -5.41 -8.91
C TRP A 83 4.09 -5.43 -7.56
N ALA A 84 4.48 -4.54 -6.63
CA ALA A 84 3.85 -4.46 -5.32
C ALA A 84 2.37 -4.02 -5.41
N LEU A 85 2.05 -3.08 -6.31
CA LEU A 85 0.69 -2.63 -6.58
C LEU A 85 -0.16 -3.75 -7.20
N ASP A 86 0.40 -4.56 -8.11
CA ASP A 86 -0.29 -5.73 -8.68
C ASP A 86 -0.62 -6.77 -7.59
N GLN A 87 0.35 -7.11 -6.73
CA GLN A 87 0.08 -8.01 -5.61
C GLN A 87 -0.96 -7.44 -4.65
N PHE A 88 -0.89 -6.14 -4.36
CA PHE A 88 -1.86 -5.49 -3.48
C PHE A 88 -3.28 -5.51 -4.08
N ARG A 89 -3.44 -5.25 -5.38
CA ARG A 89 -4.73 -5.40 -6.08
C ARG A 89 -5.30 -6.81 -5.96
N LYS A 90 -4.46 -7.83 -6.11
CA LYS A 90 -4.87 -9.24 -5.93
C LYS A 90 -5.32 -9.53 -4.50
N VAL A 91 -4.61 -8.99 -3.49
CA VAL A 91 -5.02 -9.10 -2.08
C VAL A 91 -6.39 -8.47 -1.85
N LEU A 92 -6.62 -7.26 -2.37
CA LEU A 92 -7.91 -6.58 -2.23
C LEU A 92 -9.04 -7.40 -2.85
N SER A 93 -8.86 -7.85 -4.10
CA SER A 93 -9.87 -8.65 -4.82
C SER A 93 -10.18 -9.99 -4.16
N GLU A 94 -9.25 -10.58 -3.40
CA GLU A 94 -9.50 -11.83 -2.65
C GLU A 94 -10.26 -11.63 -1.35
N LEU A 95 -10.24 -10.41 -0.81
CA LEU A 95 -10.83 -10.06 0.48
C LEU A 95 -12.17 -9.32 0.34
N GLU A 96 -12.54 -8.93 -0.88
CA GLU A 96 -13.85 -8.39 -1.26
C GLU A 96 -14.93 -9.47 -1.26
#